data_AF-A0AAE3AIJ3-F1
#
_entry.id   AF-A0AAE3AIJ3-F1
#
_cell.length_a   1.000
_cell.length_b   1.000
_cell.length_c   1.000
_cell.angle_alpha   90.00
_cell.angle_beta   90.00
_cell.angle_gamma   90.00
#
_symmetry.space_group_name_H-M   'P 1'
#
loop_
_entity.id
_entity.type
_entity.pdbx_description
1 polymer ?
#
loop_
_entity_poly.entity_id
_entity_poly.type
_entity_poly.pdbx_seq_one_letter_code
_entity_poly.pdbx_strand_id
1 'polypeptide(L)'
;LVEQRDGLMLGICNGFQALIKLGLVPYGRIMDTDESFPTLTYNVIGRHQSKLVRTRVCSTRSPWLAGTEAGDIYTVPISHGEGRFLASQELIEQLAANGQIATQYAGLDGYATMDTAFNPNGSVCAIEGITSPDGRVFGKMGHSERIGPALYRNVPGTYDMHLFASAVRYFKK
;
A
#
# COMPACT_ATOMS: atom_id res chain seq x y z
N LEU A 1 11.41 -14.13 -12.00
CA LEU A 1 11.22 -14.44 -10.56
C LEU A 1 9.75 -14.73 -10.25
N VAL A 2 8.82 -13.81 -10.52
CA VAL A 2 7.36 -14.03 -10.32
C VAL A 2 6.82 -15.13 -11.25
N GLU A 3 7.13 -15.06 -12.55
CA GLU A 3 6.60 -16.03 -13.54
C GLU A 3 7.22 -17.43 -13.44
N GLN A 4 8.45 -17.56 -12.93
CA GLN A 4 9.22 -18.81 -12.98
C GLN A 4 9.37 -19.51 -11.63
N ARG A 5 9.14 -18.83 -10.51
CA ARG A 5 9.43 -19.35 -9.16
C ARG A 5 8.34 -19.05 -8.12
N ASP A 6 7.16 -18.68 -8.59
CA ASP A 6 6.02 -18.31 -7.74
C ASP A 6 6.39 -17.32 -6.62
N GLY A 7 7.28 -16.38 -6.95
CA GLY A 7 7.86 -15.47 -5.96
C GLY A 7 6.89 -14.40 -5.50
N LEU A 8 6.97 -14.05 -4.22
CA LEU A 8 6.32 -12.87 -3.66
C LEU A 8 7.26 -11.67 -3.72
N MET A 9 6.71 -10.48 -4.01
CA MET A 9 7.45 -9.21 -3.98
C MET A 9 6.71 -8.18 -3.14
N LEU A 10 7.46 -7.45 -2.31
CA LEU A 10 6.93 -6.39 -1.46
C LEU A 10 7.77 -5.12 -1.67
N GLY A 11 7.12 -4.04 -2.07
CA GLY A 11 7.70 -2.70 -2.16
C GLY A 11 7.10 -1.78 -1.12
N ILE A 12 7.92 -1.32 -0.16
CA ILE A 12 7.51 -0.35 0.86
C ILE A 12 8.16 1.01 0.56
N CYS A 13 7.36 2.09 0.62
CA CYS A 13 7.78 3.46 0.33
C CYS A 13 8.51 3.56 -1.03
N ASN A 14 9.84 3.73 -1.05
CA ASN A 14 10.61 3.81 -2.28
C ASN A 14 10.57 2.50 -3.08
N GLY A 15 10.41 1.36 -2.41
CA GLY A 15 10.19 0.09 -3.09
C GLY A 15 8.89 0.08 -3.90
N PHE A 16 7.82 0.71 -3.40
CA PHE A 16 6.58 0.85 -4.15
C PHE A 16 6.79 1.76 -5.38
N GLN A 17 7.48 2.90 -5.20
CA GLN A 17 7.83 3.80 -6.30
C GLN A 17 8.62 3.12 -7.42
N ALA A 18 9.53 2.20 -7.09
CA ALA A 18 10.25 1.43 -8.08
C ALA A 18 9.33 0.42 -8.79
N LEU A 19 8.59 -0.39 -8.03
CA LEU A 19 7.79 -1.47 -8.60
C LEU A 19 6.58 -0.98 -9.41
N ILE A 20 6.00 0.18 -9.07
CA ILE A 20 4.91 0.78 -9.85
C ILE A 20 5.42 1.27 -11.22
N LYS A 21 6.59 1.91 -11.26
CA LYS A 21 7.24 2.34 -12.50
C LYS A 21 7.70 1.19 -13.38
N LEU A 22 7.95 0.01 -12.81
CA LEU A 22 8.23 -1.18 -13.60
C LEU A 22 6.97 -1.85 -14.18
N GLY A 23 5.76 -1.42 -13.79
CA GLY A 23 4.51 -2.10 -14.15
C GLY A 23 4.20 -3.36 -13.32
N LEU A 24 5.11 -3.78 -12.45
CA LEU A 24 4.98 -5.01 -11.66
C LEU A 24 3.81 -4.96 -10.68
N VAL A 25 3.58 -3.82 -10.02
CA VAL A 25 2.45 -3.69 -9.08
C VAL A 25 1.11 -3.50 -9.79
N PRO A 26 0.95 -2.61 -10.78
CA PRO A 26 -0.37 -2.45 -11.42
C PRO A 26 -0.74 -3.61 -12.36
N TYR A 27 0.26 -4.20 -13.05
CA TYR A 27 0.02 -5.13 -14.16
C TYR A 27 0.64 -6.52 -13.98
N GLY A 28 1.45 -6.75 -12.94
CA GLY A 28 2.06 -8.05 -12.65
C GLY A 28 3.25 -8.43 -13.53
N ARG A 29 3.65 -7.57 -14.49
CA ARG A 29 4.74 -7.81 -15.44
C ARG A 29 5.53 -6.54 -15.71
N ILE A 30 6.78 -6.70 -16.15
CA ILE A 30 7.61 -5.56 -16.54
C ILE A 30 7.07 -4.99 -17.85
N MET A 31 6.85 -3.67 -17.88
CA MET A 31 6.33 -2.95 -19.04
C MET A 31 7.05 -1.62 -19.17
N ASP A 32 7.18 -1.14 -20.41
CA ASP A 32 7.61 0.24 -20.67
C ASP A 32 6.53 1.21 -20.17
N THR A 33 6.96 2.29 -19.51
CA THR A 33 6.04 3.28 -18.96
C THR A 33 5.61 4.29 -20.00
N ASP A 34 4.34 4.65 -19.98
CA ASP A 34 3.78 5.80 -20.69
C ASP A 34 2.96 6.69 -19.74
N GLU A 35 2.29 7.70 -20.29
CA GLU A 35 1.48 8.67 -19.52
C GLU A 35 0.25 8.04 -18.84
N SER A 36 -0.17 6.84 -19.25
CA SER A 36 -1.31 6.13 -18.66
C SER A 36 -0.95 5.35 -17.38
N PHE A 37 0.35 5.19 -17.10
CA PHE A 37 0.79 4.43 -15.92
C PHE A 37 0.40 5.16 -14.63
N PRO A 38 -0.05 4.41 -13.62
CA PRO A 38 -0.22 4.98 -12.30
C PRO A 38 1.15 5.35 -11.73
N THR A 39 1.21 6.39 -10.93
CA THR A 39 2.48 6.88 -10.39
C THR A 39 2.35 7.33 -8.94
N LEU A 40 3.51 7.45 -8.30
CA LEU A 40 3.68 8.08 -7.00
C LEU A 40 4.48 9.35 -7.21
N THR A 41 3.90 10.49 -6.83
CA THR A 41 4.49 11.82 -7.05
C THR A 41 4.43 12.66 -5.78
N TYR A 42 4.91 13.90 -5.87
CA TYR A 42 4.93 14.87 -4.79
C TYR A 42 3.59 14.93 -4.05
N ASN A 43 3.68 14.91 -2.72
CA ASN A 43 2.55 15.15 -1.85
C ASN A 43 1.89 16.49 -2.23
N VAL A 44 0.56 16.60 -2.12
CA VAL A 44 -0.17 17.86 -2.44
C VAL A 44 0.38 19.06 -1.66
N ILE A 45 0.82 18.84 -0.42
CA ILE A 45 1.38 19.87 0.45
C ILE A 45 2.81 20.31 0.07
N GLY A 46 3.43 19.68 -0.93
CA GLY A 46 4.77 20.04 -1.43
C GLY A 46 5.92 19.81 -0.44
N ARG A 47 5.70 19.04 0.63
CA ARG A 47 6.70 18.75 1.66
C ARG A 47 6.70 17.30 2.11
N HIS A 48 7.83 16.87 2.67
CA HIS A 48 7.97 15.59 3.35
C HIS A 48 7.02 15.49 4.55
N GLN A 49 6.36 14.34 4.69
CA GLN A 49 5.49 14.01 5.81
C GLN A 49 6.08 12.85 6.59
N SER A 50 6.32 13.06 7.89
CA SER A 50 6.78 12.04 8.84
C SER A 50 5.82 11.97 10.02
N LYS A 51 4.94 10.97 10.04
CA LYS A 51 3.93 10.80 11.10
C LYS A 51 3.37 9.38 11.13
N LEU A 52 2.59 9.08 12.17
CA LEU A 52 1.74 7.90 12.20
C LEU A 52 0.40 8.21 11.54
N VAL A 53 -0.11 7.28 10.73
CA VAL A 53 -1.41 7.36 10.06
C VAL A 53 -2.20 6.09 10.28
N ARG A 54 -3.51 6.15 10.05
CA ARG A 54 -4.37 4.97 10.02
C ARG A 54 -4.53 4.51 8.58
N THR A 55 -4.33 3.22 8.33
CA THR A 55 -4.65 2.60 7.05
C THR A 55 -5.66 1.48 7.25
N ARG A 56 -6.67 1.44 6.40
CA ARG A 56 -7.69 0.40 6.34
C ARG A 56 -7.29 -0.66 5.32
N VAL A 57 -7.49 -1.94 5.64
CA VAL A 57 -7.41 -3.04 4.68
C VAL A 57 -8.69 -3.10 3.86
N CYS A 58 -8.55 -3.03 2.54
CA CYS A 58 -9.67 -3.01 1.60
C CYS A 58 -9.83 -4.36 0.87
N SER A 59 -8.74 -5.09 0.69
CA SER A 59 -8.70 -6.37 0.01
C SER A 59 -7.64 -7.27 0.64
N THR A 60 -7.98 -8.53 0.87
CA THR A 60 -7.08 -9.56 1.44
C THR A 60 -6.67 -10.61 0.40
N ARG A 61 -6.85 -10.31 -0.90
CA ARG A 61 -6.52 -11.22 -2.02
C ARG A 61 -5.03 -11.54 -2.12
N SER A 62 -4.17 -10.67 -1.61
CA SER A 62 -2.72 -10.87 -1.62
C SER A 62 -2.28 -11.83 -0.53
N PRO A 63 -1.37 -12.79 -0.81
CA PRO A 63 -0.72 -13.60 0.21
C PRO A 63 -0.02 -12.78 1.31
N TRP A 64 0.41 -11.56 1.00
CA TRP A 64 0.98 -10.63 1.98
C TRP A 64 -0.03 -10.21 3.05
N LEU A 65 -1.32 -10.23 2.75
CA LEU A 65 -2.41 -9.77 3.63
C LEU A 65 -3.21 -10.91 4.24
N ALA A 66 -2.74 -12.16 4.13
CA ALA A 66 -3.42 -13.35 4.65
C ALA A 66 -3.53 -13.41 6.20
N GLY A 67 -2.89 -12.50 6.92
CA GLY A 67 -3.00 -12.32 8.37
C GLY A 67 -3.94 -11.19 8.79
N THR A 68 -4.69 -10.62 7.85
CA THR A 68 -5.59 -9.47 8.07
C THR A 68 -6.99 -9.78 7.56
N GLU A 69 -7.97 -9.00 8.01
CA GLU A 69 -9.34 -9.02 7.51
C GLU A 69 -9.72 -7.71 6.80
N ALA A 70 -10.64 -7.78 5.84
CA ALA A 70 -11.15 -6.59 5.18
C ALA A 70 -11.89 -5.71 6.19
N GLY A 71 -11.49 -4.44 6.30
CA GLY A 71 -11.98 -3.52 7.32
C GLY A 71 -11.03 -3.31 8.50
N ASP A 72 -10.02 -4.17 8.67
CA ASP A 72 -9.00 -3.95 9.71
C ASP A 72 -8.33 -2.58 9.56
N ILE A 73 -8.05 -1.97 10.71
CA ILE A 73 -7.36 -0.68 10.80
C ILE A 73 -6.02 -0.87 11.48
N TYR A 74 -4.97 -0.40 10.83
CA TYR A 74 -3.61 -0.41 11.36
C TYR A 74 -3.04 1.00 11.46
N THR A 75 -2.31 1.26 12.53
CA THR A 75 -1.50 2.46 12.69
C THR A 75 -0.13 2.20 12.06
N VAL A 76 0.20 2.95 11.02
CA VAL A 76 1.42 2.73 10.24
C VAL A 76 2.24 4.02 10.17
N PRO A 77 3.56 3.98 10.40
CA PRO A 77 4.43 5.13 10.17
C PRO A 77 4.57 5.43 8.68
N ILE A 78 4.60 6.71 8.33
CA ILE A 78 4.96 7.19 6.99
C ILE A 78 6.16 8.13 7.06
N SER A 79 6.94 8.18 5.98
CA SER A 79 8.10 9.07 5.84
C SER A 79 8.39 9.29 4.36
N HIS A 80 7.63 10.17 3.69
CA HIS A 80 7.79 10.41 2.25
C HIS A 80 7.46 11.84 1.83
N GLY A 81 8.17 12.34 0.82
CA GLY A 81 7.83 13.57 0.07
C GLY A 81 7.03 13.30 -1.22
N GLU A 82 7.12 12.07 -1.74
CA GLU A 82 6.58 11.65 -3.04
C GLU A 82 5.71 10.40 -2.88
N GLY A 83 4.70 10.46 -2.01
CA GLY A 83 3.83 9.31 -1.72
C GLY A 83 2.45 9.39 -2.37
N ARG A 84 2.16 10.43 -3.15
CA ARG A 84 0.83 10.68 -3.69
C ARG A 84 0.55 9.74 -4.85
N PHE A 85 -0.37 8.80 -4.68
CA PHE A 85 -0.87 7.95 -5.75
C PHE A 85 -1.74 8.75 -6.72
N LEU A 86 -1.45 8.63 -8.01
CA LEU A 86 -2.21 9.21 -9.12
C LEU A 86 -2.40 8.17 -10.23
N ALA A 87 -3.59 8.15 -10.81
CA ALA A 87 -3.99 7.30 -11.91
C ALA A 87 -5.22 7.93 -12.61
N SER A 88 -5.53 7.49 -13.82
CA SER A 88 -6.80 7.85 -14.47
C SER A 88 -7.98 7.25 -13.73
N GLN A 89 -9.17 7.83 -13.88
CA GLN A 89 -10.39 7.32 -13.25
C GLN A 89 -10.69 5.89 -13.70
N GLU A 90 -10.52 5.61 -14.98
CA GLU A 90 -10.74 4.29 -15.58
C GLU A 90 -9.82 3.24 -14.96
N LEU A 91 -8.53 3.58 -14.76
CA LEU A 91 -7.59 2.67 -14.12
C LEU A 91 -7.93 2.44 -12.64
N ILE A 92 -8.37 3.49 -11.92
CA ILE A 92 -8.81 3.34 -10.52
C ILE A 92 -10.00 2.39 -10.43
N GLU A 93 -10.98 2.52 -11.32
CA GLU A 93 -12.16 1.64 -11.39
C GLU A 93 -11.76 0.21 -11.71
N GLN A 94 -10.82 0.00 -12.64
CA GLN A 94 -10.27 -1.32 -12.94
C GLN A 94 -9.56 -1.93 -11.72
N LEU A 95 -8.68 -1.17 -11.06
CA LEU A 95 -7.99 -1.62 -9.85
C LEU A 95 -8.98 -1.97 -8.73
N ALA A 96 -10.05 -1.19 -8.56
CA ALA A 96 -11.09 -1.45 -7.58
C ALA A 96 -11.89 -2.72 -7.92
N ALA A 97 -12.35 -2.87 -9.16
CA ALA A 97 -13.09 -4.04 -9.63
C ALA A 97 -12.26 -5.33 -9.51
N ASN A 98 -10.95 -5.24 -9.76
CA ASN A 98 -10.02 -6.35 -9.58
C ASN A 98 -9.65 -6.61 -8.12
N GLY A 99 -10.11 -5.79 -7.16
CA GLY A 99 -9.72 -5.89 -5.75
C GLY A 99 -8.22 -5.66 -5.53
N GLN A 100 -7.57 -4.91 -6.42
CA GLN A 100 -6.14 -4.56 -6.36
C GLN A 100 -5.87 -3.40 -5.40
N ILE A 101 -6.88 -2.58 -5.07
CA ILE A 101 -6.77 -1.59 -3.98
C ILE A 101 -6.72 -2.34 -2.66
N ALA A 102 -5.51 -2.45 -2.11
CA ALA A 102 -5.24 -3.27 -0.94
C ALA A 102 -5.41 -2.50 0.36
N THR A 103 -4.93 -1.25 0.41
CA THR A 103 -5.01 -0.40 1.60
C THR A 103 -5.30 1.05 1.26
N GLN A 104 -6.05 1.71 2.14
CA GLN A 104 -6.41 3.13 2.01
C GLN A 104 -6.11 3.90 3.29
N TYR A 105 -5.74 5.18 3.20
CA TYR A 105 -5.69 6.10 4.34
C TYR A 105 -7.08 6.27 4.94
N ALA A 106 -7.18 6.11 6.26
CA ALA A 106 -8.46 6.07 6.97
C ALA A 106 -8.58 7.19 8.01
N GLY A 107 -9.81 7.69 8.15
CA GLY A 107 -10.20 8.66 9.16
C GLY A 107 -10.34 8.02 10.54
N LEU A 108 -10.80 8.84 11.51
CA LEU A 108 -11.04 8.35 12.86
C LEU A 108 -12.21 7.35 12.94
N ASP A 109 -13.17 7.49 12.04
CA ASP A 109 -14.30 6.60 11.80
C ASP A 109 -13.90 5.24 11.19
N GLY A 110 -12.64 5.08 10.77
CA GLY A 110 -12.14 3.86 10.14
C GLY A 110 -12.45 3.77 8.64
N TYR A 111 -13.05 4.77 8.02
CA TYR A 111 -13.33 4.77 6.58
C TYR A 111 -12.27 5.52 5.80
N ALA A 112 -12.14 5.20 4.51
CA ALA A 112 -11.25 5.91 3.60
C ALA A 112 -11.62 7.40 3.56
N THR A 113 -10.63 8.28 3.63
CA THR A 113 -10.88 9.72 3.71
C THR A 113 -9.93 10.53 2.85
N MET A 114 -10.44 11.61 2.26
CA MET A 114 -9.67 12.61 1.53
C MET A 114 -9.25 13.80 2.41
N ASP A 115 -9.63 13.80 3.69
CA ASP A 115 -9.16 14.80 4.64
C ASP A 115 -7.63 14.71 4.79
N THR A 116 -6.95 15.81 4.48
CA THR A 116 -5.48 15.93 4.55
C THR A 116 -4.90 15.64 5.94
N ALA A 117 -5.70 15.75 7.00
CA ALA A 117 -5.31 15.36 8.35
C ALA A 117 -5.03 13.84 8.44
N PHE A 118 -5.68 13.02 7.62
CA PHE A 118 -5.57 11.56 7.65
C PHE A 118 -5.01 10.95 6.36
N ASN A 119 -5.19 11.62 5.21
CA ASN A 119 -4.55 11.35 3.92
C ASN A 119 -3.40 12.35 3.70
N PRO A 120 -2.17 12.03 4.16
CA PRO A 120 -1.09 13.01 4.31
C PRO A 120 -0.46 13.48 2.99
N ASN A 121 -0.66 12.72 1.91
CA ASN A 121 -0.08 12.99 0.59
C ASN A 121 -1.13 13.42 -0.45
N GLY A 122 -2.42 13.27 -0.15
CA GLY A 122 -3.51 13.60 -1.09
C GLY A 122 -3.65 12.59 -2.22
N SER A 123 -3.37 11.31 -1.93
CA SER A 123 -3.58 10.21 -2.89
C SER A 123 -5.05 10.10 -3.27
N VAL A 124 -5.32 9.93 -4.56
CA VAL A 124 -6.70 9.77 -5.07
C VAL A 124 -7.37 8.55 -4.46
N CYS A 125 -8.66 8.67 -4.14
CA CYS A 125 -9.43 7.65 -3.44
C CYS A 125 -8.77 7.15 -2.13
N ALA A 126 -7.94 7.99 -1.51
CA ALA A 126 -7.14 7.64 -0.34
C ALA A 126 -6.26 6.40 -0.52
N ILE A 127 -5.92 6.03 -1.77
CA ILE A 127 -5.13 4.82 -2.07
C ILE A 127 -3.75 4.96 -1.44
N GLU A 128 -3.37 3.97 -0.64
CA GLU A 128 -2.10 3.95 0.07
C GLU A 128 -1.24 2.75 -0.34
N GLY A 129 -1.88 1.65 -0.74
CA GLY A 129 -1.21 0.48 -1.30
C GLY A 129 -2.10 -0.28 -2.28
N ILE A 130 -1.47 -0.85 -3.30
CA ILE A 130 -2.12 -1.67 -4.34
C ILE A 130 -1.32 -2.96 -4.58
N THR A 131 -1.96 -3.93 -5.22
CA THR A 131 -1.38 -5.25 -5.53
C THR A 131 -1.41 -5.55 -7.01
N SER A 132 -0.56 -6.47 -7.46
CA SER A 132 -0.65 -7.07 -8.81
C SER A 132 -1.98 -7.80 -9.00
N PRO A 133 -2.42 -8.02 -10.26
CA PRO A 133 -3.68 -8.73 -10.53
C PRO A 133 -3.75 -10.12 -9.89
N ASP A 134 -2.60 -10.79 -9.73
CA ASP A 134 -2.47 -12.09 -9.06
C ASP A 134 -2.20 -12.00 -7.55
N GLY A 135 -2.10 -10.79 -7.00
CA GLY A 135 -1.85 -10.50 -5.59
C GLY A 135 -0.42 -10.74 -5.09
N ARG A 136 0.51 -11.28 -5.90
CA ARG A 136 1.86 -11.68 -5.45
C ARG A 136 2.83 -10.51 -5.24
N VAL A 137 2.61 -9.41 -5.95
CA VAL A 137 3.37 -8.16 -5.79
C VAL A 137 2.53 -7.18 -4.99
N PHE A 138 3.03 -6.70 -3.85
CA PHE A 138 2.36 -5.71 -3.02
C PHE A 138 3.20 -4.43 -2.91
N GLY A 139 2.61 -3.30 -3.31
CA GLY A 139 3.20 -1.98 -3.13
C GLY A 139 2.45 -1.18 -2.07
N LYS A 140 3.15 -0.58 -1.11
CA LYS A 140 2.56 0.20 -0.01
C LYS A 140 3.44 1.38 0.39
N MET A 141 2.85 2.54 0.69
CA MET A 141 3.62 3.71 1.14
C MET A 141 3.96 3.71 2.64
N GLY A 142 3.08 3.18 3.48
CA GLY A 142 3.25 3.06 4.91
C GLY A 142 4.24 1.96 5.29
N HIS A 143 5.15 2.32 6.20
CA HIS A 143 6.23 1.48 6.69
C HIS A 143 5.73 0.46 7.73
N SER A 144 5.09 -0.61 7.24
CA SER A 144 4.61 -1.72 8.10
C SER A 144 5.75 -2.53 8.73
N GLU A 145 6.98 -2.35 8.25
CA GLU A 145 8.20 -2.95 8.78
C GLU A 145 8.83 -2.15 9.92
N ARG A 146 8.48 -0.86 10.09
CA ARG A 146 9.00 -0.01 11.17
C ARG A 146 8.23 -0.26 12.47
N ILE A 147 8.29 -1.50 12.94
CA ILE A 147 7.65 -1.96 14.18
C ILE A 147 8.70 -2.61 15.09
N GLY A 148 8.46 -2.58 16.39
CA GLY A 148 9.41 -3.09 17.37
C GLY A 148 8.93 -2.86 18.81
N PRO A 149 9.55 -3.54 19.78
CA PRO A 149 9.18 -3.43 21.18
C PRO A 149 9.24 -1.97 21.66
N ALA A 150 8.20 -1.52 22.35
CA ALA A 150 8.12 -0.18 22.93
C ALA A 150 8.31 0.99 21.94
N LEU A 151 8.13 0.77 20.62
CA LEU A 151 7.97 1.85 19.66
C LEU A 151 6.58 2.48 19.80
N TYR A 152 6.49 3.80 19.63
CA TYR A 152 5.23 4.56 19.61
C TYR A 152 4.34 4.43 20.87
N ARG A 153 4.90 4.16 22.05
CA ARG A 153 4.15 3.95 23.33
C ARG A 153 3.05 4.97 23.64
N ASN A 154 3.16 6.19 23.16
CA ASN A 154 2.21 7.28 23.42
C ASN A 154 1.07 7.34 22.40
N VAL A 155 1.08 6.48 21.38
CA VAL A 155 0.05 6.43 20.34
C VAL A 155 -0.56 5.02 20.40
N PRO A 156 -1.81 4.87 20.83
CA PRO A 156 -2.49 3.58 20.77
C PRO A 156 -2.71 3.13 19.32
N GLY A 157 -2.64 1.83 19.07
CA GLY A 157 -2.98 1.27 17.77
C GLY A 157 -2.44 -0.14 17.57
N THR A 158 -2.95 -0.80 16.52
CA THR A 158 -2.40 -2.06 16.03
C THR A 158 -1.37 -1.74 14.97
N TYR A 159 -0.12 -2.17 15.17
CA TYR A 159 1.01 -1.82 14.31
C TYR A 159 1.43 -2.97 13.38
N ASP A 160 1.28 -4.21 13.84
CA ASP A 160 1.68 -5.39 13.06
C ASP A 160 0.52 -5.86 12.18
N MET A 161 0.68 -5.69 10.87
CA MET A 161 -0.23 -6.24 9.84
C MET A 161 0.06 -7.71 9.51
N HIS A 162 1.07 -8.31 10.15
CA HIS A 162 1.53 -9.67 9.94
C HIS A 162 1.98 -9.97 8.49
N LEU A 163 2.47 -8.96 7.76
CA LEU A 163 2.88 -9.12 6.35
C LEU A 163 3.94 -10.20 6.17
N PHE A 164 5.02 -10.13 6.97
CA PHE A 164 6.15 -11.05 6.87
C PHE A 164 5.77 -12.46 7.36
N ALA A 165 4.98 -12.57 8.42
CA ALA A 165 4.46 -13.85 8.88
C ALA A 165 3.55 -14.51 7.82
N SER A 166 2.76 -13.70 7.10
CA SER A 166 1.90 -14.17 6.01
C SER A 166 2.72 -14.65 4.81
N ALA A 167 3.79 -13.94 4.44
CA ALA A 167 4.71 -14.39 3.40
C ALA A 167 5.43 -15.71 3.77
N VAL A 168 5.88 -15.87 5.02
CA VAL A 168 6.46 -17.13 5.48
C VAL A 168 5.45 -18.27 5.41
N ARG A 169 4.19 -18.02 5.81
CA ARG A 169 3.12 -19.02 5.72
C ARG A 169 2.82 -19.42 4.27
N TYR A 170 2.94 -18.51 3.31
CA TYR A 170 2.72 -18.80 1.90
C TYR A 170 3.68 -19.89 1.37
N PHE A 171 4.98 -19.82 1.71
CA PHE A 171 5.99 -20.76 1.24
C PHE A 171 6.14 -22.05 2.06
N LYS A 172 5.51 -22.13 3.23
CA LYS A 172 5.54 -23.33 4.08
C LYS A 172 4.41 -24.32 3.79
N LYS A 173 3.54 -24.00 2.83
CA LYS A 173 2.46 -24.88 2.38
C LYS A 173 2.97 -25.99 1.47
#